data_AF-C6FI34-F1
#
_entry.id   AF-C6FI34-F1
#
_cell.length_a   1.000
_cell.length_b   1.000
_cell.length_c   1.000
_cell.angle_alpha   90.00
_cell.angle_beta   90.00
_cell.angle_gamma   90.00
#
_symmetry.space_group_name_H-M   'P 1'
#
loop_
_entity.id
_entity.type
_entity.pdbx_description
1 polymer ?
#
loop_
_entity_poly.entity_id
_entity_poly.type
_entity_poly.pdbx_seq_one_letter_code
_entity_poly.pdbx_strand_id
1 'polypeptide(L)'
;MDPYHYENIHDPHGCSFPIHPQPPFLHHYPAAALAESRVRGGTGRRRPGVKLSTDPQSVAARERRHRISDRFRVLRSLVPGGSKMDTVSMLEQAIHYVK
;
A
#
# COMPACT_ATOMS: atom_id res chain seq x y z
N MET A 1 30.32 -19.62 -26.99
CA MET A 1 29.89 -19.74 -25.57
C MET A 1 29.04 -18.52 -25.27
N ASP A 2 27.72 -18.65 -25.44
CA ASP A 2 26.80 -17.58 -25.09
C ASP A 2 26.75 -17.42 -23.56
N PRO A 3 26.96 -16.21 -23.02
CA PRO A 3 27.10 -15.98 -21.58
C PRO A 3 25.76 -16.04 -20.80
N TYR A 4 24.70 -16.58 -21.41
CA TYR A 4 23.33 -16.60 -20.86
C TYR A 4 22.70 -18.00 -20.82
N HIS A 5 23.52 -19.04 -20.67
CA HIS A 5 22.99 -20.37 -20.31
C HIS A 5 22.62 -20.38 -18.83
N TYR A 6 21.32 -20.45 -18.54
CA TYR A 6 20.79 -20.49 -17.19
C TYR A 6 20.76 -21.94 -16.69
N GLU A 7 21.65 -22.30 -15.76
CA GLU A 7 21.56 -23.57 -15.04
C GLU A 7 20.34 -23.50 -14.10
N ASN A 8 19.34 -24.34 -14.36
CA ASN A 8 18.14 -24.43 -13.51
C ASN A 8 18.48 -25.15 -12.20
N ILE A 9 18.93 -24.40 -11.20
CA ILE A 9 19.00 -24.91 -9.83
C ILE A 9 17.57 -25.03 -9.31
N HIS A 10 17.09 -26.28 -9.22
CA HIS A 10 15.79 -26.62 -8.66
C HIS A 10 15.84 -26.47 -7.13
N ASP A 11 15.17 -25.45 -6.60
CA ASP A 11 14.92 -25.28 -5.18
C ASP A 11 13.77 -26.22 -4.75
N PRO A 12 13.91 -27.08 -3.71
CA PRO A 12 12.90 -28.07 -3.35
C PRO A 12 11.56 -27.48 -2.86
N HIS A 13 11.42 -26.16 -2.80
CA HIS A 13 10.21 -25.48 -2.32
C HIS A 13 9.28 -24.90 -3.40
N GLY A 14 9.55 -25.10 -4.69
CA GLY A 14 8.54 -24.88 -5.75
C GLY A 14 8.05 -23.44 -5.96
N CYS A 15 8.73 -22.44 -5.40
CA CYS A 15 8.42 -21.03 -5.62
C CYS A 15 9.44 -20.40 -6.56
N SER A 16 9.17 -20.42 -7.86
CA SER A 16 9.97 -19.67 -8.84
C SER A 16 9.65 -18.18 -8.78
N PHE A 17 10.40 -17.42 -7.97
CA PHE A 17 10.56 -15.99 -8.18
C PHE A 17 11.85 -15.77 -8.97
N PRO A 18 11.84 -15.03 -10.10
CA PRO A 18 13.08 -14.71 -10.80
C PRO A 18 13.92 -13.79 -9.90
N ILE A 19 14.94 -14.36 -9.25
CA ILE A 19 15.94 -13.56 -8.55
C ILE A 19 16.79 -12.89 -9.63
N HIS A 20 16.48 -11.62 -9.91
CA HIS A 20 17.30 -10.78 -10.77
C HIS A 20 18.54 -10.37 -9.97
N PRO A 21 19.77 -10.78 -10.35
CA PRO A 21 20.97 -10.32 -9.66
C PRO A 21 21.12 -8.82 -9.91
N GLN A 22 21.15 -8.03 -8.82
CA GLN A 22 21.39 -6.58 -8.89
C GLN A 22 22.82 -6.33 -9.43
N PRO A 23 22.98 -5.55 -10.51
CA PRO A 23 24.31 -5.30 -11.08
C PRO A 23 25.14 -4.36 -10.20
N PRO A 24 26.48 -4.51 -10.17
CA PRO A 24 27.36 -3.62 -9.41
C PRO A 24 27.30 -2.20 -9.99
N PHE A 25 27.18 -1.23 -9.08
CA PHE A 25 26.99 0.19 -9.40
C PHE A 25 28.14 0.76 -10.24
N LEU A 26 27.95 0.85 -11.56
CA LEU A 26 28.69 1.77 -12.42
C LEU A 26 27.88 2.06 -13.69
N HIS A 27 27.62 3.36 -13.92
CA HIS A 27 27.06 3.99 -15.12
C HIS A 27 25.54 3.87 -15.40
N HIS A 28 24.89 5.05 -15.30
CA HIS A 28 23.73 5.53 -16.07
C HIS A 28 22.62 4.51 -16.42
N TYR A 29 21.59 4.45 -15.59
CA TYR A 29 20.33 3.77 -15.91
C TYR A 29 19.50 4.60 -16.92
N PRO A 30 19.00 4.03 -18.03
CA PRO A 30 17.93 4.64 -18.82
C PRO A 30 16.60 4.57 -18.04
N ALA A 31 15.83 5.65 -18.12
CA ALA A 31 14.59 5.92 -17.38
C ALA A 31 13.36 5.07 -17.79
N ALA A 32 13.50 3.74 -17.87
CA ALA A 32 12.44 2.85 -18.36
C ALA A 32 12.12 1.63 -17.48
N ALA A 33 12.57 1.61 -16.21
CA ALA A 33 12.35 0.47 -15.29
C ALA A 33 11.63 0.82 -13.98
N LEU A 34 10.76 1.83 -13.97
CA LEU A 34 9.74 2.03 -12.93
C LEU A 34 8.35 1.72 -13.50
N ALA A 35 8.11 0.45 -13.80
CA ALA A 35 6.75 -0.08 -13.87
C ALA A 35 6.41 -0.79 -12.56
N GLU A 36 6.70 -0.12 -11.43
CA GLU A 36 6.10 -0.46 -10.16
C GLU A 36 4.59 -0.22 -10.22
N SER A 37 3.89 -1.16 -9.59
CA SER A 37 2.45 -1.19 -9.35
C SER A 37 1.87 0.20 -9.06
N ARG A 38 1.40 0.87 -10.11
CA ARG A 38 0.51 2.01 -9.95
C ARG A 38 -0.84 1.47 -9.52
N VAL A 39 -1.04 1.39 -8.20
CA VAL A 39 -2.37 1.66 -7.62
C VAL A 39 -2.74 3.06 -8.10
N ARG A 40 -3.42 3.13 -9.25
CA ARG A 40 -3.83 4.37 -9.88
C ARG A 40 -4.98 4.96 -9.08
N GLY A 41 -4.63 5.71 -8.05
CA GLY A 41 -5.52 6.68 -7.41
C GLY A 41 -5.71 7.89 -8.31
N GLY A 42 -6.92 7.97 -8.90
CA GLY A 42 -7.65 9.21 -9.19
C GLY A 42 -7.17 10.13 -10.32
N THR A 43 -7.84 10.07 -11.48
CA THR A 43 -8.40 11.25 -12.21
C THR A 43 -9.40 10.79 -13.28
N GLY A 44 -10.61 11.36 -13.25
CA GLY A 44 -11.36 11.76 -14.43
C GLY A 44 -11.87 10.71 -15.42
N ARG A 45 -12.67 9.73 -14.99
CA ARG A 45 -13.74 9.15 -15.83
C ARG A 45 -14.74 8.52 -14.87
N ARG A 46 -16.04 8.87 -14.94
CA ARG A 46 -17.09 8.17 -14.17
C ARG A 46 -17.00 6.70 -14.58
N ARG A 47 -16.34 5.89 -13.73
CA ARG A 47 -16.11 4.47 -14.02
C ARG A 47 -17.46 3.79 -13.82
N PRO A 48 -18.06 3.18 -14.86
CA PRO A 48 -19.31 2.47 -14.70
C PRO A 48 -19.09 1.42 -13.61
N GLY A 49 -19.89 1.51 -12.53
CA GLY A 49 -19.87 0.68 -11.33
C GLY A 49 -18.53 0.00 -11.04
N VAL A 50 -17.67 0.61 -10.21
CA VAL A 50 -16.50 -0.09 -9.65
C VAL A 50 -17.04 -1.26 -8.83
N LYS A 51 -17.13 -2.42 -9.47
CA LYS A 51 -17.40 -3.70 -8.82
C LYS A 51 -16.32 -3.86 -7.76
N LEU A 52 -16.78 -3.79 -6.52
CA LEU A 52 -15.94 -3.96 -5.35
C LEU A 52 -15.34 -5.36 -5.43
N SER A 53 -14.01 -5.45 -5.27
CA SER A 53 -13.34 -6.75 -5.20
C SER A 53 -13.97 -7.59 -4.08
N THR A 54 -14.29 -8.84 -4.40
CA THR A 54 -14.83 -9.87 -3.49
C THR A 54 -13.75 -10.82 -2.99
N ASP A 55 -12.51 -10.65 -3.46
CA ASP A 55 -11.35 -11.40 -2.96
C ASP A 55 -11.23 -11.25 -1.42
N PRO A 56 -11.04 -12.35 -0.65
CA PRO A 56 -11.02 -12.31 0.80
C PRO A 56 -10.02 -11.32 1.40
N GLN A 57 -8.82 -11.18 0.80
CA GLN A 57 -7.81 -10.23 1.27
C GLN A 57 -8.28 -8.79 1.06
N SER A 58 -8.88 -8.51 -0.10
CA SER A 58 -9.42 -7.18 -0.41
C SER A 58 -10.59 -6.78 0.51
N VAL A 59 -11.45 -7.74 0.88
CA VAL A 59 -12.56 -7.55 1.82
C VAL A 59 -12.02 -7.26 3.22
N ALA A 60 -11.13 -8.11 3.74
CA ALA A 60 -10.51 -7.92 5.05
C ALA A 60 -9.79 -6.57 5.18
N ALA A 61 -9.05 -6.16 4.14
CA ALA A 61 -8.37 -4.87 4.10
C ALA A 61 -9.35 -3.67 4.09
N ARG A 62 -10.53 -3.81 3.47
CA ARG A 62 -11.58 -2.79 3.47
C ARG A 62 -12.24 -2.68 4.84
N GLU A 63 -12.62 -3.80 5.44
CA GLU A 63 -13.22 -3.84 6.77
C GLU A 63 -12.27 -3.24 7.81
N ARG A 64 -10.98 -3.56 7.75
CA ARG A 64 -9.97 -2.93 8.61
C ARG A 64 -9.97 -1.41 8.48
N ARG A 65 -9.98 -0.89 7.24
CA ARG A 65 -10.03 0.57 7.00
C ARG A 65 -11.33 1.19 7.49
N HIS A 66 -12.47 0.55 7.27
CA HIS A 66 -13.76 1.01 7.78
C HIS A 66 -13.74 1.13 9.30
N ARG A 67 -13.32 0.07 10.01
CA ARG A 67 -13.21 0.07 11.48
C ARG A 67 -12.32 1.20 12.00
N ILE A 68 -11.20 1.47 11.33
CA ILE A 68 -10.33 2.62 11.66
C ILE A 68 -11.07 3.93 11.45
N SER A 69 -11.67 4.14 10.27
CA SER A 69 -12.40 5.36 9.94
C SER A 69 -13.56 5.62 10.90
N ASP A 70 -14.32 4.60 11.27
CA ASP A 70 -15.47 4.72 12.17
C ASP A 70 -15.02 5.18 13.56
N ARG A 71 -13.99 4.54 14.13
CA ARG A 71 -13.38 4.96 15.40
C ARG A 71 -12.84 6.38 15.32
N PHE A 72 -12.25 6.75 14.19
CA PHE A 72 -11.71 8.09 13.99
C PHE A 72 -12.81 9.16 13.86
N ARG A 73 -14.01 8.80 13.37
CA ARG A 73 -15.17 9.71 13.36
C ARG A 73 -15.71 9.93 14.77
N VAL A 74 -15.82 8.87 15.56
CA VAL A 74 -16.22 8.96 16.97
C VAL A 74 -15.22 9.81 17.74
N LEU A 75 -13.91 9.54 17.58
CA LEU A 75 -12.85 10.31 18.22
C LEU A 75 -12.95 11.81 17.92
N ARG A 76 -13.21 12.20 16.67
CA ARG A 76 -13.41 13.61 16.27
C ARG A 76 -14.55 14.31 17.00
N SER A 77 -15.58 13.58 17.43
CA SER A 77 -16.71 14.12 18.20
C SER A 77 -16.47 14.18 19.70
N LEU A 78 -15.56 13.35 20.22
CA LEU A 78 -15.22 13.30 21.65
C LEU A 78 -14.17 14.34 22.02
N VAL A 79 -13.23 14.63 21.12
CA VAL A 79 -12.17 15.61 21.37
C VAL A 79 -12.71 17.04 21.15
N PRO A 80 -12.56 17.96 22.11
CA PRO A 80 -12.95 19.36 21.93
C PRO A 80 -12.25 19.97 20.71
N GLY A 81 -13.04 20.46 19.75
CA GLY A 81 -12.51 21.02 18.51
C GLY A 81 -11.94 20.01 17.50
N GLY A 82 -12.02 18.70 17.77
CA GLY A 82 -11.39 17.63 16.98
C GLY A 82 -11.79 17.59 15.49
N SER A 83 -12.97 18.09 15.12
CA SER A 83 -13.37 18.19 13.71
C SER A 83 -12.54 19.18 12.87
N LYS A 84 -11.82 20.12 13.51
CA LYS A 84 -11.04 21.16 12.85
C LYS A 84 -9.53 20.98 13.03
N MET A 85 -9.12 19.91 13.72
CA MET A 85 -7.71 19.62 14.03
C MET A 85 -7.11 18.67 13.01
N ASP A 86 -5.79 18.75 12.84
CA ASP A 86 -5.04 17.73 12.13
C ASP A 86 -5.00 16.42 12.95
N THR A 87 -4.66 15.32 12.30
CA THR A 87 -4.65 14.00 12.91
C THR A 87 -3.70 13.92 14.11
N VAL A 88 -2.51 14.53 14.03
CA VAL A 88 -1.49 14.37 15.07
C VAL A 88 -1.91 15.14 16.30
N SER A 89 -2.25 16.42 16.16
CA SER A 89 -2.71 17.24 17.28
C SER A 89 -4.03 16.72 17.86
N MET A 90 -4.93 16.15 17.06
CA MET A 90 -6.15 15.52 17.60
C MET A 90 -5.83 14.32 18.49
N LEU A 91 -4.84 13.49 18.11
CA LEU A 91 -4.44 12.33 18.89
C LEU A 91 -3.73 12.75 20.19
N GLU A 92 -2.87 13.76 20.14
CA GLU A 92 -2.23 14.35 21.32
C GLU A 92 -3.27 14.88 22.31
N GLN A 93 -4.22 15.69 21.83
CA GLN A 93 -5.29 16.24 22.67
C GLN A 93 -6.24 15.17 23.21
N ALA A 94 -6.50 14.09 22.46
CA ALA A 94 -7.27 12.97 22.98
C ALA A 94 -6.59 12.31 24.18
N ILE A 95 -5.26 12.16 24.15
CA ILE A 95 -4.49 11.62 25.29
C ILE A 95 -4.60 12.57 26.48
N HIS A 96 -4.45 13.88 26.26
CA HIS A 96 -4.59 14.88 27.34
C HIS A 96 -5.99 14.90 27.95
N TYR A 97 -7.04 14.72 27.16
CA TYR A 97 -8.43 14.77 27.62
C TYR A 97 -8.82 13.61 28.56
N VAL A 98 -8.10 12.48 28.50
CA VAL A 98 -8.35 11.29 29.33
C VAL A 98 -7.49 11.29 30.61
N LYS A 99 -6.53 12.22 30.74
CA LYS A 99 -5.70 12.38 31.94
C LYS A 99 -6.42 13.21 32.99
#